data_AF-A0AAE0KYI8-F1
#
_entry.id   AF-A0AAE0KYI8-F1
#
_cell.length_a   1.000
_cell.length_b   1.000
_cell.length_c   1.000
_cell.angle_alpha   90.00
_cell.angle_beta   90.00
_cell.angle_gamma   90.00
#
_symmetry.space_group_name_H-M   'P 1'
#
loop_
_entity.id
_entity.type
_entity.pdbx_description
1 polymer ?
#
loop_
_entity_poly.entity_id
_entity_poly.type
_entity_poly.pdbx_seq_one_letter_code
_entity_poly.pdbx_strand_id
1 'polypeptide(L)'
;MASQEDNTEVSAQNGDVEMTTNDIYEGRQTTYDHTSTYDPTCGTVEVSDPADARTRSWFLWLWERVSKSSSVAVDEDREKVMRDQASSRIIMRRNALTWLTARQQKKDIIFSASIFLLMMMNYFFITCEQKQVRDAFALEYAVKHYMERIEYVEPEECEGNVIDDIKDYETLWLWLEQGYLPSLFPDPEWYNGDDFELEEQGYFLEYNRLIGGFKMVQSRVDACNCGDKSDLTRDEKTSCGCPAKFSSFYPVVYPPLNPETMSKEPFGPEWDPEKYEYNDEYGGFTVIIPPHRQLAELTLAELKVRLTAVIQHRACGR
;
A
#
# COMPACT_ATOMS: atom_id res chain seq x y z
N MET A 1 -25.36 -60.78 28.39
CA MET A 1 -25.03 -62.09 27.77
C MET A 1 -26.14 -62.43 26.80
N ALA A 2 -25.93 -62.07 25.53
CA ALA A 2 -26.60 -62.52 24.31
C ALA A 2 -26.26 -61.44 23.26
N SER A 3 -25.20 -61.68 22.51
CA SER A 3 -24.78 -60.87 21.36
C SER A 3 -25.71 -61.15 20.19
N GLN A 4 -26.35 -60.11 19.66
CA GLN A 4 -27.14 -60.16 18.44
C GLN A 4 -26.32 -59.44 17.37
N GLU A 5 -25.74 -60.24 16.46
CA GLU A 5 -25.01 -59.78 15.29
C GLU A 5 -26.02 -59.40 14.20
N ASP A 6 -26.17 -58.10 13.94
CA ASP A 6 -26.90 -57.60 12.78
C ASP A 6 -25.94 -57.50 11.59
N ASN A 7 -26.04 -58.49 10.70
CA ASN A 7 -25.44 -58.45 9.37
C ASN A 7 -26.26 -57.52 8.48
N THR A 8 -25.75 -56.31 8.25
CA THR A 8 -26.32 -55.39 7.26
C THR A 8 -25.49 -55.50 5.98
N GLU A 9 -25.97 -56.27 5.01
CA GLU A 9 -25.45 -56.29 3.64
C GLU A 9 -25.76 -54.96 2.95
N VAL A 10 -24.71 -54.17 2.69
CA VAL A 10 -24.80 -52.97 1.85
C VAL A 10 -24.58 -53.39 0.40
N SER A 11 -25.66 -53.40 -0.37
CA SER A 11 -25.65 -53.61 -1.81
C SER A 11 -25.13 -52.35 -2.51
N ALA A 12 -23.98 -52.47 -3.18
CA ALA A 12 -23.42 -51.43 -4.03
C ALA A 12 -24.22 -51.35 -5.35
N GLN A 13 -25.06 -50.33 -5.48
CA GLN A 13 -25.61 -49.92 -6.77
C GLN A 13 -24.71 -48.82 -7.36
N ASN A 14 -23.97 -49.20 -8.41
CA ASN A 14 -23.35 -48.27 -9.34
C ASN A 14 -24.46 -47.52 -10.09
N GLY A 15 -24.74 -46.30 -9.66
CA GLY A 15 -25.51 -45.33 -10.43
C GLY A 15 -24.56 -44.34 -11.08
N ASP A 16 -24.41 -44.45 -12.39
CA ASP A 16 -23.78 -43.42 -13.23
C ASP A 16 -24.63 -42.15 -13.13
N VAL A 17 -24.15 -41.16 -12.36
CA VAL A 17 -24.72 -39.82 -12.32
C VAL A 17 -23.99 -38.99 -13.37
N GLU A 18 -24.55 -38.95 -14.58
CA GLU A 18 -24.28 -37.87 -15.54
C GLU A 18 -24.74 -36.55 -14.90
N MET A 19 -23.78 -35.81 -14.34
CA MET A 19 -23.99 -34.48 -13.83
C MET A 19 -24.04 -33.52 -15.03
N THR A 20 -25.21 -33.40 -15.65
CA THR A 20 -25.49 -32.32 -16.60
C THR A 20 -25.61 -31.00 -15.83
N THR A 21 -24.52 -30.27 -15.70
CA THR A 21 -24.49 -28.88 -15.22
C THR A 21 -24.97 -27.95 -16.34
N ASN A 22 -26.28 -27.97 -16.59
CA ASN A 22 -26.97 -26.96 -17.41
C ASN A 22 -28.12 -26.37 -16.59
N ASP A 23 -27.77 -25.65 -15.53
CA ASP A 23 -28.68 -24.73 -14.85
C ASP A 23 -28.02 -23.35 -14.75
N ILE A 24 -28.25 -22.59 -15.82
CA ILE A 24 -28.69 -21.19 -15.84
C ILE A 24 -28.55 -20.49 -14.48
N TYR A 25 -27.35 -20.00 -14.19
CA TYR A 25 -27.20 -18.73 -13.50
C TYR A 25 -27.21 -17.64 -14.58
N GLU A 26 -28.36 -17.00 -14.77
CA GLU A 26 -28.42 -15.61 -15.26
C GLU A 26 -27.83 -14.69 -14.19
N GLY A 27 -26.56 -14.92 -13.86
CA GLY A 27 -25.72 -13.96 -13.17
C GLY A 27 -25.49 -12.85 -14.15
N ARG A 28 -26.18 -11.73 -13.93
CA ARG A 28 -25.90 -10.44 -14.54
C ARG A 28 -24.40 -10.20 -14.47
N GLN A 29 -23.69 -10.51 -15.56
CA GLN A 29 -22.34 -10.05 -15.79
C GLN A 29 -22.44 -8.53 -15.82
N THR A 30 -22.23 -7.90 -14.68
CA THR A 30 -21.64 -6.58 -14.66
C THR A 30 -20.22 -6.80 -15.19
N THR A 31 -20.09 -6.79 -16.51
CA THR A 31 -18.86 -6.36 -17.16
C THR A 31 -18.53 -5.02 -16.53
N TYR A 32 -17.63 -5.06 -15.55
CA TYR A 32 -16.87 -3.87 -15.19
C TYR A 32 -15.97 -3.60 -16.38
N ASP A 33 -16.54 -2.90 -17.35
CA ASP A 33 -15.82 -2.29 -18.45
C ASP A 33 -14.92 -1.23 -17.81
N HIS A 34 -13.72 -1.66 -17.40
CA HIS A 34 -12.60 -0.75 -17.21
C HIS A 34 -12.05 -0.35 -18.58
N THR A 35 -12.90 0.10 -19.50
CA THR A 35 -12.49 1.04 -20.55
C THR A 35 -12.35 2.41 -19.90
N SER A 36 -11.36 2.52 -19.02
CA SER A 36 -10.63 3.77 -18.86
C SER A 36 -9.81 3.91 -20.13
N THR A 37 -10.39 4.53 -21.16
CA THR A 37 -9.62 5.19 -22.22
C THR A 37 -8.74 6.23 -21.55
N TYR A 38 -7.55 5.81 -21.14
CA TYR A 38 -6.48 6.71 -20.75
C TYR A 38 -5.84 7.18 -22.06
N ASP A 39 -6.25 8.36 -22.49
CA ASP A 39 -5.62 9.09 -23.59
C ASP A 39 -4.19 9.46 -23.18
N PRO A 40 -3.14 8.91 -23.84
CA PRO A 40 -1.76 9.21 -23.47
C PRO A 40 -1.28 10.56 -24.02
N THR A 41 -2.18 11.43 -24.49
CA THR A 41 -1.83 12.73 -25.09
C THR A 41 -2.46 13.95 -24.43
N CYS A 42 -2.20 14.18 -23.14
CA CYS A 42 -2.17 15.53 -22.56
C CYS A 42 -1.63 15.44 -21.12
N GLY A 43 -0.47 16.03 -20.81
CA GLY A 43 -0.46 17.39 -20.26
C GLY A 43 -0.86 17.35 -18.79
N THR A 44 0.11 17.57 -17.90
CA THR A 44 -0.04 17.77 -16.45
C THR A 44 -1.39 18.41 -16.09
N VAL A 45 -2.38 17.59 -15.68
CA VAL A 45 -3.64 18.09 -15.14
C VAL A 45 -3.39 18.42 -13.68
N GLU A 46 -3.13 19.70 -13.42
CA GLU A 46 -3.29 20.29 -12.10
C GLU A 46 -4.75 20.09 -11.65
N VAL A 47 -4.98 19.09 -10.79
CA VAL A 47 -6.21 19.01 -9.99
C VAL A 47 -6.15 20.14 -8.98
N SER A 48 -6.53 21.33 -9.43
CA SER A 48 -6.82 22.47 -8.58
C SER A 48 -8.19 22.25 -7.95
N ASP A 49 -8.20 21.59 -6.80
CA ASP A 49 -9.39 21.51 -5.97
C ASP A 49 -9.86 22.95 -5.66
N PRO A 50 -11.05 23.40 -6.10
CA PRO A 50 -11.46 24.80 -5.98
C PRO A 50 -11.65 25.24 -4.51
N ALA A 51 -11.70 24.28 -3.58
CA ALA A 51 -11.67 24.53 -2.14
C ALA A 51 -10.25 24.89 -1.65
N ASP A 52 -9.21 24.24 -2.18
CA ASP A 52 -7.82 24.42 -1.74
C ASP A 52 -7.16 25.66 -2.37
N ALA A 53 -7.63 26.06 -3.56
CA ALA A 53 -7.26 27.34 -4.16
C ALA A 53 -7.80 28.54 -3.37
N ARG A 54 -8.98 28.42 -2.72
CA ARG A 54 -9.56 29.50 -1.90
C ARG A 54 -8.88 29.67 -0.55
N THR A 55 -8.48 28.58 0.11
CA THR A 55 -7.74 28.63 1.40
C THR A 55 -6.31 29.14 1.21
N ARG A 56 -5.59 28.69 0.17
CA ARG A 56 -4.27 29.24 -0.18
C ARG A 56 -4.34 30.70 -0.60
N SER A 57 -5.38 31.10 -1.33
CA SER A 57 -5.61 32.51 -1.73
C SER A 57 -5.82 33.43 -0.53
N TRP A 58 -6.60 33.01 0.48
CA TRP A 58 -6.88 33.85 1.63
C TRP A 58 -5.65 34.03 2.53
N PHE A 59 -4.85 32.98 2.74
CA PHE A 59 -3.61 33.05 3.53
C PHE A 59 -2.54 33.90 2.85
N LEU A 60 -2.32 33.72 1.54
CA LEU A 60 -1.38 34.54 0.78
C LEU A 60 -1.82 36.00 0.72
N TRP A 61 -3.12 36.26 0.54
CA TRP A 61 -3.67 37.61 0.57
C TRP A 61 -3.51 38.27 1.95
N LEU A 62 -3.74 37.53 3.04
CA LEU A 62 -3.54 38.05 4.40
C LEU A 62 -2.06 38.33 4.68
N TRP A 63 -1.17 37.42 4.28
CA TRP A 63 0.28 37.57 4.44
C TRP A 63 0.85 38.73 3.61
N GLU A 64 0.41 38.88 2.36
CA GLU A 64 0.82 39.98 1.48
C GLU A 64 0.31 41.33 1.99
N ARG A 65 -0.87 41.37 2.61
CA ARG A 65 -1.41 42.59 3.21
C ARG A 65 -0.70 42.98 4.50
N VAL A 66 -0.27 41.99 5.29
CA VAL A 66 0.55 42.20 6.51
C VAL A 66 1.99 42.58 6.14
N SER A 67 2.57 42.03 5.07
CA SER A 67 3.94 42.36 4.66
C SER A 67 4.06 43.74 4.01
N LYS A 68 3.07 44.16 3.19
CA LYS A 68 3.03 45.47 2.53
C LYS A 68 2.79 46.66 3.46
N SER A 69 2.37 46.46 4.71
CA SER A 69 2.20 47.59 5.66
C SER A 69 3.51 48.05 6.34
N SER A 70 4.65 47.43 6.01
CA SER A 70 5.94 47.67 6.68
C SER A 70 6.93 48.59 5.94
N SER A 71 6.68 48.95 4.68
CA SER A 71 7.59 49.81 3.90
C SER A 71 7.08 51.26 3.82
N VAL A 72 7.26 52.03 4.90
CA VAL A 72 7.20 53.49 4.81
C VAL A 72 8.55 53.97 4.27
N ALA A 73 8.60 54.25 2.97
CA ALA A 73 9.74 54.89 2.33
C ALA A 73 9.99 56.25 2.99
N VAL A 74 11.16 56.41 3.61
CA VAL A 74 11.64 57.68 4.13
C VAL A 74 12.26 58.43 2.96
N ASP A 75 11.52 59.42 2.49
CA ASP A 75 11.87 60.33 1.40
C ASP A 75 13.15 61.13 1.77
N GLU A 76 14.23 60.89 1.04
CA GLU A 76 15.62 61.25 1.40
C GLU A 76 15.99 62.69 1.02
N ASP A 77 15.02 63.54 0.61
CA ASP A 77 15.33 64.77 -0.14
C ASP A 77 14.96 66.10 0.55
N ARG A 78 15.04 66.16 1.89
CA ARG A 78 14.74 67.41 2.63
C ARG A 78 15.81 67.89 3.59
N GLU A 79 17.06 67.57 3.30
CA GLU A 79 18.22 67.91 4.13
C GLU A 79 19.11 68.94 3.44
N LYS A 80 18.79 70.26 3.55
CA LYS A 80 19.83 71.31 3.41
C LYS A 80 19.55 72.75 3.87
N VAL A 81 18.35 73.18 4.33
CA VAL A 81 18.07 74.65 4.37
C VAL A 81 17.67 75.29 5.72
N MET A 82 17.62 74.61 6.88
CA MET A 82 17.22 75.27 8.15
C MET A 82 18.02 74.78 9.37
N ARG A 83 19.24 75.30 9.61
CA ARG A 83 20.20 74.62 10.51
C ARG A 83 20.10 74.86 12.02
N ASP A 84 19.75 76.03 12.58
CA ASP A 84 20.00 76.20 14.04
C ASP A 84 18.80 76.51 14.96
N GLN A 85 17.62 76.89 14.44
CA GLN A 85 16.37 76.97 15.26
C GLN A 85 15.27 75.99 14.84
N ALA A 86 15.33 75.47 13.61
CA ALA A 86 14.44 74.41 13.17
C ALA A 86 14.90 73.02 13.64
N SER A 87 16.17 72.86 14.04
CA SER A 87 16.76 71.60 14.49
C SER A 87 16.02 71.02 15.70
N SER A 88 15.66 71.84 16.70
CA SER A 88 14.92 71.37 17.89
C SER A 88 13.50 70.87 17.55
N ARG A 89 12.79 71.56 16.64
CA ARG A 89 11.45 71.15 16.17
C ARG A 89 11.51 69.91 15.27
N ILE A 90 12.55 69.80 14.44
CA ILE A 90 12.79 68.62 13.59
C ILE A 90 13.13 67.40 14.46
N ILE A 91 13.97 67.57 15.49
CA ILE A 91 14.30 66.51 16.44
C ILE A 91 13.06 66.06 17.22
N MET A 92 12.22 67.00 17.72
CA MET A 92 10.97 66.63 18.38
C MET A 92 10.00 65.87 17.47
N ARG A 93 9.86 66.27 16.20
CA ARG A 93 9.02 65.55 15.24
C ARG A 93 9.56 64.17 14.89
N ARG A 94 10.88 64.03 14.72
CA ARG A 94 11.52 62.73 14.49
C ARG A 94 11.30 61.81 15.69
N ASN A 95 11.49 62.31 16.92
CA ASN A 95 11.25 61.52 18.14
C ASN A 95 9.77 61.15 18.33
N ALA A 96 8.85 62.05 17.96
CA ALA A 96 7.42 61.74 17.98
C ALA A 96 7.05 60.67 16.94
N LEU A 97 7.61 60.75 15.73
CA LEU A 97 7.40 59.75 14.68
C LEU A 97 7.98 58.39 15.06
N THR A 98 9.21 58.34 15.58
CA THR A 98 9.82 57.06 16.04
C THR A 98 9.04 56.46 17.20
N TRP A 99 8.51 57.27 18.11
CA TRP A 99 7.64 56.79 19.17
C TRP A 99 6.30 56.24 18.63
N LEU A 100 5.70 56.92 17.65
CA LEU A 100 4.46 56.46 17.00
C LEU A 100 4.68 55.16 16.21
N THR A 101 5.75 55.04 15.44
CA THR A 101 6.07 53.81 14.69
C THR A 101 6.39 52.66 15.63
N ALA A 102 7.15 52.89 16.70
CA ALA A 102 7.41 51.87 17.72
C ALA A 102 6.11 51.41 18.41
N ARG A 103 5.17 52.32 18.67
CA ARG A 103 3.85 51.97 19.22
C ARG A 103 3.01 51.17 18.23
N GLN A 104 3.07 51.50 16.95
CA GLN A 104 2.36 50.77 15.89
C GLN A 104 2.94 49.36 15.72
N GLN A 105 4.27 49.23 15.60
CA GLN A 105 4.96 47.94 15.53
C GLN A 105 4.63 47.04 16.73
N LYS A 106 4.57 47.60 17.94
CA LYS A 106 4.15 46.82 19.14
C LYS A 106 2.73 46.27 19.01
N LYS A 107 1.79 47.05 18.46
CA LYS A 107 0.41 46.57 18.23
C LYS A 107 0.36 45.47 17.18
N ASP A 108 1.10 45.63 16.08
CA ASP A 108 1.13 44.65 14.98
C ASP A 108 1.77 43.33 15.45
N ILE A 109 2.81 43.40 16.28
CA ILE A 109 3.42 42.22 16.92
C ILE A 109 2.44 41.53 17.87
N ILE A 110 1.72 42.27 18.72
CA ILE A 110 0.74 41.67 19.65
C ILE A 110 -0.42 41.02 18.87
N PHE A 111 -0.90 41.67 17.82
CA PHE A 111 -1.99 41.17 16.99
C PHE A 111 -1.57 39.91 16.22
N SER A 112 -0.40 39.92 15.57
CA SER A 112 0.15 38.74 14.88
C SER A 112 0.43 37.59 15.85
N ALA A 113 0.98 37.85 17.03
CA ALA A 113 1.18 36.82 18.06
C ALA A 113 -0.15 36.22 18.54
N SER A 114 -1.19 37.04 18.67
CA SER A 114 -2.53 36.58 19.08
C SER A 114 -3.19 35.71 18.01
N ILE A 115 -3.07 36.07 16.73
CA ILE A 115 -3.51 35.24 15.60
C ILE A 115 -2.73 33.92 15.56
N PHE A 116 -1.41 33.98 15.73
CA PHE A 116 -0.57 32.78 15.76
C PHE A 116 -0.98 31.83 16.88
N LEU A 117 -1.22 32.35 18.09
CA LEU A 117 -1.70 31.54 19.21
C LEU A 117 -3.08 30.92 18.93
N LEU A 118 -4.00 31.68 18.33
CA LEU A 118 -5.30 31.15 17.92
C LEU A 118 -5.16 30.05 16.87
N MET A 119 -4.28 30.23 15.89
CA MET A 119 -3.97 29.22 14.89
C MET A 119 -3.37 27.96 15.52
N MET A 120 -2.45 28.12 16.48
CA MET A 120 -1.87 26.99 17.23
C MET A 120 -2.92 26.24 18.05
N MET A 121 -3.82 26.94 18.73
CA MET A 121 -4.93 26.32 19.46
C MET A 121 -5.88 25.58 18.52
N ASN A 122 -6.21 26.17 17.37
CA ASN A 122 -7.07 25.54 16.36
C ASN A 122 -6.40 24.29 15.75
N TYR A 123 -5.11 24.37 15.43
CA TYR A 123 -4.32 23.24 14.96
C TYR A 123 -4.28 22.10 15.98
N PHE A 124 -4.05 22.42 17.26
CA PHE A 124 -4.06 21.43 18.33
C PHE A 124 -5.44 20.79 18.49
N PHE A 125 -6.50 21.59 18.45
CA PHE A 125 -7.88 21.09 18.50
C PHE A 125 -8.19 20.14 17.35
N ILE A 126 -7.88 20.52 16.10
CA ILE A 126 -8.05 19.65 14.92
C ILE A 126 -7.23 18.37 15.09
N THR A 127 -6.00 18.46 15.58
CA THR A 127 -5.13 17.29 15.76
C THR A 127 -5.69 16.34 16.82
N CYS A 128 -6.22 16.86 17.92
CA CYS A 128 -6.84 16.07 18.98
C CYS A 128 -8.15 15.39 18.52
N GLU A 129 -8.97 16.07 17.71
CA GLU A 129 -10.22 15.52 17.20
C GLU A 129 -10.01 14.53 16.05
N GLN A 130 -9.15 14.85 15.08
CA GLN A 130 -8.91 14.00 13.91
C GLN A 130 -8.10 12.75 14.23
N LYS A 131 -7.26 12.79 15.26
CA LYS A 131 -6.42 11.66 15.66
C LYS A 131 -6.81 11.23 17.06
N GLN A 132 -7.74 10.29 17.16
CA GLN A 132 -7.88 9.46 18.35
C GLN A 132 -6.66 8.53 18.44
N VAL A 133 -5.48 9.10 18.73
CA VAL A 133 -4.18 8.42 18.69
C VAL A 133 -4.19 7.15 19.54
N ARG A 134 -4.87 7.20 20.69
CA ARG A 134 -4.97 6.05 21.60
C ARG A 134 -5.68 4.87 20.96
N ASP A 135 -6.84 5.13 20.35
CA ASP A 135 -7.69 4.07 19.82
C ASP A 135 -7.13 3.56 18.49
N ALA A 136 -6.53 4.45 17.68
CA ALA A 136 -5.77 4.06 16.49
C ALA A 136 -4.55 3.17 16.83
N PHE A 137 -3.79 3.53 17.87
CA PHE A 137 -2.65 2.71 18.33
C PHE A 137 -3.11 1.36 18.89
N ALA A 138 -4.21 1.33 19.64
CA ALA A 138 -4.78 0.10 20.15
C ALA A 138 -5.26 -0.82 19.02
N LEU A 139 -5.90 -0.26 17.98
CA LEU A 139 -6.33 -1.00 16.81
C LEU A 139 -5.13 -1.53 16.00
N GLU A 140 -4.13 -0.69 15.72
CA GLU A 140 -2.91 -1.11 15.02
C GLU A 140 -2.20 -2.23 15.78
N TYR A 141 -2.05 -2.08 17.10
CA TYR A 141 -1.47 -3.12 17.95
C TYR A 141 -2.29 -4.42 17.91
N ALA A 142 -3.62 -4.34 17.99
CA ALA A 142 -4.49 -5.52 17.94
C ALA A 142 -4.39 -6.25 16.59
N VAL A 143 -4.46 -5.52 15.47
CA VAL A 143 -4.33 -6.08 14.12
C VAL A 143 -2.96 -6.71 13.92
N LYS A 144 -1.88 -6.00 14.30
CA LYS A 144 -0.51 -6.50 14.21
C LYS A 144 -0.34 -7.77 15.04
N HIS A 145 -0.76 -7.73 16.30
CA HIS A 145 -0.63 -8.85 17.22
C HIS A 145 -1.43 -10.07 16.77
N TYR A 146 -2.61 -9.84 16.19
CA TYR A 146 -3.41 -10.92 15.61
C TYR A 146 -2.68 -11.54 14.41
N MET A 147 -2.21 -10.74 13.45
CA MET A 147 -1.51 -11.23 12.26
C MET A 147 -0.22 -11.98 12.58
N GLU A 148 0.56 -11.51 13.57
CA GLU A 148 1.79 -12.16 14.04
C GLU A 148 1.52 -13.51 14.72
N ARG A 149 0.29 -13.73 15.22
CA ARG A 149 -0.12 -14.94 15.95
C ARG A 149 -1.03 -15.85 15.15
N ILE A 150 -1.16 -15.62 13.85
CA ILE A 150 -1.85 -16.55 12.96
C ILE A 150 -1.05 -17.85 12.94
N GLU A 151 -1.64 -18.89 13.51
CA GLU A 151 -1.04 -20.22 13.58
C GLU A 151 -1.35 -21.04 12.32
N TYR A 152 -0.42 -21.89 11.92
CA TYR A 152 -0.61 -22.96 10.95
C TYR A 152 0.03 -24.25 11.49
N VAL A 153 -0.41 -25.40 11.00
CA VAL A 153 0.05 -26.70 11.49
C VAL A 153 0.69 -27.47 10.35
N GLU A 154 1.99 -27.74 10.48
CA GLU A 154 2.69 -28.62 9.54
C GLU A 154 2.21 -30.08 9.74
N PRO A 155 2.13 -30.91 8.68
CA PRO A 155 1.61 -32.28 8.79
C PRO A 155 2.35 -33.16 9.80
N GLU A 156 3.61 -32.83 10.10
CA GLU A 156 4.49 -33.59 10.99
C GLU A 156 4.59 -32.99 12.41
N GLU A 157 4.05 -31.79 12.62
CA GLU A 157 4.14 -31.06 13.89
C GLU A 157 2.76 -30.95 14.56
N CYS A 158 2.75 -31.01 15.89
CA CYS A 158 1.51 -30.86 16.69
C CYS A 158 1.38 -29.47 17.31
N GLU A 159 2.42 -28.65 17.23
CA GLU A 159 2.44 -27.29 17.76
C GLU A 159 2.13 -26.31 16.61
N GLY A 160 1.41 -25.24 16.93
CA GLY A 160 1.10 -24.17 15.97
C GLY A 160 2.34 -23.33 15.69
N ASN A 161 2.71 -23.21 14.42
CA ASN A 161 3.79 -22.33 13.96
C ASN A 161 3.23 -20.98 13.55
N VAL A 162 4.02 -19.92 13.65
CA VAL A 162 3.63 -18.56 13.24
C VAL A 162 4.43 -18.06 12.03
N ILE A 163 4.11 -16.87 11.54
CA ILE A 163 4.78 -16.28 10.35
C ILE A 163 6.31 -16.22 10.48
N ASP A 164 6.83 -16.03 11.69
CA ASP A 164 8.28 -15.97 11.97
C ASP A 164 8.97 -17.35 11.81
N ASP A 165 8.21 -18.44 11.80
CA ASP A 165 8.72 -19.81 11.68
C ASP A 165 8.81 -20.30 10.23
N ILE A 166 8.41 -19.47 9.25
CA ILE A 166 8.47 -19.81 7.83
C ILE A 166 9.93 -19.92 7.36
N LYS A 167 10.36 -21.16 7.07
CA LYS A 167 11.74 -21.48 6.66
C LYS A 167 11.89 -21.71 5.15
N ASP A 168 10.83 -22.16 4.50
CA ASP A 168 10.85 -22.49 3.08
C ASP A 168 9.57 -22.08 2.35
N TYR A 169 9.57 -22.33 1.05
CA TYR A 169 8.49 -21.96 0.16
C TYR A 169 7.21 -22.77 0.42
N GLU A 170 7.31 -24.04 0.79
CA GLU A 170 6.15 -24.90 1.04
C GLU A 170 5.42 -24.47 2.31
N THR A 171 6.19 -24.20 3.37
CA THR A 171 5.70 -23.62 4.63
C THR A 171 5.02 -22.27 4.41
N LEU A 172 5.53 -21.42 3.50
CA LEU A 172 4.87 -20.15 3.16
C LEU A 172 3.46 -20.36 2.57
N TRP A 173 3.29 -21.31 1.65
CA TRP A 173 1.95 -21.60 1.11
C TRP A 173 1.03 -22.20 2.14
N LEU A 174 1.56 -23.07 3.00
CA LEU A 174 0.79 -23.65 4.08
C LEU A 174 0.27 -22.56 5.03
N TRP A 175 1.13 -21.61 5.40
CA TRP A 175 0.72 -20.45 6.18
C TRP A 175 -0.32 -19.59 5.44
N LEU A 176 -0.17 -19.35 4.14
CA LEU A 176 -1.16 -18.59 3.37
C LEU A 176 -2.53 -19.28 3.30
N GLU A 177 -2.55 -20.60 3.11
CA GLU A 177 -3.76 -21.42 2.95
C GLU A 177 -4.48 -21.70 4.27
N GLN A 178 -3.74 -22.07 5.31
CA GLN A 178 -4.32 -22.52 6.59
C GLN A 178 -4.39 -21.41 7.63
N GLY A 179 -3.43 -20.49 7.61
CA GLY A 179 -3.35 -19.39 8.56
C GLY A 179 -4.01 -18.13 8.00
N TYR A 180 -3.36 -17.52 7.01
CA TYR A 180 -3.66 -16.16 6.57
C TYR A 180 -5.06 -16.03 5.95
N LEU A 181 -5.42 -16.88 4.98
CA LEU A 181 -6.70 -16.81 4.29
C LEU A 181 -7.90 -17.03 5.24
N PRO A 182 -7.95 -18.08 6.07
CA PRO A 182 -9.06 -18.28 7.01
C PRO A 182 -9.14 -17.17 8.06
N SER A 183 -8.01 -16.58 8.44
CA SER A 183 -8.00 -15.45 9.38
C SER A 183 -8.54 -14.16 8.76
N LEU A 184 -8.32 -13.94 7.46
CA LEU A 184 -8.80 -12.76 6.74
C LEU A 184 -10.25 -12.91 6.28
N PHE A 185 -10.63 -14.13 5.90
CA PHE A 185 -11.96 -14.53 5.46
C PHE A 185 -12.47 -15.65 6.35
N PRO A 186 -12.95 -15.33 7.57
CA PRO A 186 -13.51 -16.34 8.46
C PRO A 186 -14.66 -17.09 7.78
N ASP A 187 -14.89 -18.32 8.22
CA ASP A 187 -16.10 -19.05 7.83
C ASP A 187 -17.33 -18.18 8.16
N PRO A 188 -18.41 -18.26 7.36
CA PRO A 188 -19.60 -17.44 7.53
C PRO A 188 -20.43 -17.90 8.74
N GLU A 189 -19.79 -18.10 9.89
CA GLU A 189 -20.36 -18.65 11.10
C GLU A 189 -19.76 -17.91 12.31
N TRP A 190 -20.63 -17.43 13.18
CA TRP A 190 -20.28 -16.83 14.46
C TRP A 190 -19.73 -17.87 15.43
N TYR A 191 -19.04 -17.42 16.48
CA TYR A 191 -18.49 -18.32 17.51
C TYR A 191 -19.54 -19.19 18.22
N ASN A 192 -20.83 -18.82 18.14
CA ASN A 192 -21.96 -19.55 18.70
C ASN A 192 -22.61 -20.53 17.72
N GLY A 193 -22.12 -20.59 16.48
CA GLY A 193 -22.61 -21.45 15.41
C GLY A 193 -23.71 -20.85 14.54
N ASP A 194 -24.03 -19.57 14.71
CA ASP A 194 -25.02 -18.90 13.88
C ASP A 194 -24.37 -18.43 12.56
N ASP A 195 -25.04 -18.63 11.43
CA ASP A 195 -24.54 -18.16 10.13
C ASP A 195 -24.46 -16.61 10.09
N PHE A 196 -23.44 -16.08 9.41
CA PHE A 196 -23.33 -14.65 9.13
C PHE A 196 -24.44 -14.18 8.18
N GLU A 197 -25.00 -13.01 8.45
CA GLU A 197 -25.80 -12.32 7.46
C GLU A 197 -24.94 -11.88 6.26
N LEU A 198 -25.54 -11.73 5.08
CA LEU A 198 -24.81 -11.32 3.87
C LEU A 198 -24.07 -9.98 4.06
N GLU A 199 -24.60 -9.10 4.92
CA GLU A 199 -24.00 -7.80 5.25
C GLU A 199 -22.81 -7.91 6.21
N GLU A 200 -22.71 -9.00 6.96
CA GLU A 200 -21.66 -9.29 7.95
C GLU A 200 -20.47 -10.04 7.32
N GLN A 201 -20.59 -10.49 6.08
CA GLN A 201 -19.50 -11.12 5.34
C GLN A 201 -18.40 -10.10 5.01
N GLY A 202 -17.14 -10.51 5.19
CA GLY A 202 -15.97 -9.67 4.92
C GLY A 202 -15.55 -8.77 6.10
N TYR A 203 -16.07 -9.03 7.31
CA TYR A 203 -15.54 -8.44 8.52
C TYR A 203 -14.36 -9.26 9.05
N PHE A 204 -13.26 -8.55 9.28
CA PHE A 204 -12.06 -9.01 9.96
C PHE A 204 -12.12 -8.60 11.43
N LEU A 205 -11.90 -9.56 12.33
CA LEU A 205 -12.02 -9.36 13.79
C LEU A 205 -13.39 -8.77 14.21
N GLU A 206 -14.48 -9.16 13.56
CA GLU A 206 -15.88 -8.72 13.83
C GLU A 206 -16.17 -7.23 13.57
N TYR A 207 -15.20 -6.33 13.72
CA TYR A 207 -15.41 -4.88 13.69
C TYR A 207 -14.78 -4.20 12.47
N ASN A 208 -13.80 -4.82 11.80
CA ASN A 208 -13.07 -4.19 10.71
C ASN A 208 -13.52 -4.74 9.37
N ARG A 209 -14.26 -3.94 8.60
CA ARG A 209 -14.66 -4.35 7.25
C ARG A 209 -13.45 -4.37 6.32
N LEU A 210 -13.19 -5.51 5.70
CA LEU A 210 -12.26 -5.61 4.59
C LEU A 210 -12.89 -4.95 3.35
N ILE A 211 -12.20 -3.96 2.78
CA ILE A 211 -12.65 -3.28 1.56
C ILE A 211 -11.85 -3.83 0.38
N GLY A 212 -12.55 -4.46 -0.56
CA GLY A 212 -11.90 -5.12 -1.69
C GLY A 212 -11.27 -6.45 -1.28
N GLY A 213 -10.14 -6.80 -1.87
CA GLY A 213 -9.39 -8.00 -1.51
C GLY A 213 -7.96 -7.67 -1.10
N PHE A 214 -7.06 -8.64 -1.14
CA PHE A 214 -5.64 -8.38 -0.93
C PHE A 214 -4.84 -8.54 -2.21
N LYS A 215 -3.77 -7.77 -2.32
CA LYS A 215 -2.90 -7.76 -3.48
C LYS A 215 -1.56 -8.38 -3.11
N MET A 216 -1.18 -9.44 -3.81
CA MET A 216 0.16 -9.99 -3.74
C MET A 216 1.01 -9.33 -4.81
N VAL A 217 2.17 -8.82 -4.43
CA VAL A 217 3.17 -8.25 -5.35
C VAL A 217 4.43 -9.08 -5.22
N GLN A 218 4.90 -9.62 -6.34
CA GLN A 218 6.13 -10.40 -6.42
C GLN A 218 7.16 -9.66 -7.26
N SER A 219 8.35 -9.46 -6.70
CA SER A 219 9.53 -9.02 -7.45
C SER A 219 10.32 -10.23 -7.95
N ARG A 220 10.80 -10.18 -9.18
CA ARG A 220 11.60 -11.25 -9.79
C ARG A 220 12.91 -10.67 -10.32
N VAL A 221 13.88 -11.56 -10.52
CA VAL A 221 15.21 -11.23 -11.02
C VAL A 221 15.46 -12.03 -12.29
N ASP A 222 16.10 -11.40 -13.28
CA ASP A 222 16.44 -12.08 -14.51
C ASP A 222 17.50 -13.17 -14.28
N ALA A 223 17.35 -14.27 -15.00
CA ALA A 223 18.28 -15.37 -14.96
C ALA A 223 19.57 -14.98 -15.69
N CYS A 224 20.71 -15.05 -15.00
CA CYS A 224 22.01 -14.87 -15.61
C CYS A 224 22.59 -16.21 -16.08
N ASN A 225 22.85 -16.35 -17.38
CA ASN A 225 23.53 -17.51 -17.94
C ASN A 225 25.05 -17.39 -17.76
N CYS A 226 25.65 -18.25 -16.93
CA CYS A 226 27.10 -18.24 -16.68
C CYS A 226 27.91 -19.02 -17.76
N GLY A 227 27.24 -19.69 -18.71
CA GLY A 227 27.83 -20.59 -19.70
C GLY A 227 28.34 -19.93 -20.98
N ASP A 228 27.72 -18.83 -21.41
CA ASP A 228 28.06 -18.17 -22.68
C ASP A 228 29.21 -17.18 -22.49
N LYS A 229 30.43 -17.72 -22.63
CA LYS A 229 31.67 -16.97 -22.46
C LYS A 229 32.02 -16.06 -23.65
N SER A 230 31.33 -16.16 -24.79
CA SER A 230 31.78 -15.54 -26.04
C SER A 230 31.55 -14.04 -26.15
N ASP A 231 30.45 -13.49 -25.61
CA ASP A 231 30.05 -12.12 -25.97
C ASP A 231 29.73 -11.17 -24.80
N LEU A 232 29.74 -11.64 -23.55
CA LEU A 232 29.50 -10.76 -22.41
C LEU A 232 30.69 -9.81 -22.20
N THR A 233 30.38 -8.51 -22.26
CA THR A 233 31.33 -7.43 -21.96
C THR A 233 31.86 -7.55 -20.53
N ARG A 234 33.05 -7.01 -20.25
CA ARG A 234 33.69 -7.11 -18.93
C ARG A 234 32.80 -6.56 -17.80
N ASP A 235 31.94 -5.60 -18.13
CA ASP A 235 31.05 -4.95 -17.16
C ASP A 235 29.81 -5.82 -16.83
N GLU A 236 29.20 -6.50 -17.82
CA GLU A 236 28.09 -7.46 -17.60
C GLU A 236 28.53 -8.71 -16.82
N LYS A 237 29.79 -9.14 -16.97
CA LYS A 237 30.34 -10.25 -16.16
C LYS A 237 30.37 -9.92 -14.66
N THR A 238 30.34 -8.64 -14.29
CA THR A 238 30.43 -8.19 -12.90
C THR A 238 29.05 -8.11 -12.25
N SER A 239 27.97 -7.84 -13.00
CA SER A 239 26.61 -7.69 -12.44
C SER A 239 25.97 -9.02 -12.04
N CYS A 240 26.23 -10.09 -12.78
CA CYS A 240 25.63 -11.41 -12.54
C CYS A 240 26.31 -12.23 -11.43
N GLY A 241 27.48 -11.81 -10.91
CA GLY A 241 28.15 -12.48 -9.79
C GLY A 241 28.62 -13.93 -10.04
N CYS A 242 28.58 -14.43 -11.28
CA CYS A 242 28.96 -15.81 -11.63
C CYS A 242 30.47 -16.07 -11.36
N PRO A 243 30.85 -16.97 -10.43
CA PRO A 243 32.25 -17.36 -10.30
C PRO A 243 32.62 -18.24 -11.49
N ALA A 244 33.60 -17.81 -12.29
CA ALA A 244 34.02 -18.53 -13.52
C ALA A 244 34.32 -20.02 -13.28
N LYS A 245 34.80 -20.37 -12.08
CA LYS A 245 35.14 -21.74 -11.65
C LYS A 245 33.92 -22.67 -11.53
N PHE A 246 32.72 -22.15 -11.29
CA PHE A 246 31.50 -22.95 -11.06
C PHE A 246 30.47 -22.86 -12.19
N SER A 247 30.79 -22.14 -13.27
CA SER A 247 29.92 -21.97 -14.44
C SER A 247 29.44 -23.29 -15.07
N SER A 248 30.23 -24.37 -15.00
CA SER A 248 29.85 -25.69 -15.49
C SER A 248 28.84 -26.42 -14.62
N PHE A 249 28.76 -26.07 -13.32
CA PHE A 249 27.85 -26.72 -12.36
C PHE A 249 26.55 -25.93 -12.20
N TYR A 250 26.64 -24.60 -12.28
CA TYR A 250 25.51 -23.68 -12.17
C TYR A 250 25.41 -22.88 -13.47
N PRO A 251 24.75 -23.43 -14.51
CA PRO A 251 24.62 -22.74 -15.80
C PRO A 251 23.76 -21.48 -15.69
N VAL A 252 22.87 -21.43 -14.69
CA VAL A 252 21.98 -20.32 -14.40
C VAL A 252 22.19 -19.86 -12.96
N VAL A 253 22.35 -18.55 -12.76
CA VAL A 253 22.45 -17.91 -11.45
C VAL A 253 21.46 -16.75 -11.39
N TYR A 254 20.86 -16.53 -10.22
CA TYR A 254 20.00 -15.38 -9.96
C TYR A 254 20.76 -14.41 -9.06
N PRO A 255 21.08 -13.19 -9.53
CA PRO A 255 21.76 -12.20 -8.70
C PRO A 255 20.82 -11.68 -7.58
N PRO A 256 21.36 -10.95 -6.59
CA PRO A 256 20.54 -10.25 -5.61
C PRO A 256 19.56 -9.29 -6.27
N LEU A 257 18.36 -9.16 -5.70
CA LEU A 257 17.34 -8.23 -6.18
C LEU A 257 17.82 -6.79 -6.00
N ASN A 258 17.93 -6.06 -7.10
CA ASN A 258 18.15 -4.63 -7.15
C ASN A 258 17.37 -4.02 -8.35
N PRO A 259 17.24 -2.69 -8.47
CA PRO A 259 16.50 -2.08 -9.57
C PRO A 259 17.05 -2.37 -10.98
N GLU A 260 18.33 -2.74 -11.10
CA GLU A 260 18.99 -3.05 -12.37
C GLU A 260 18.84 -4.52 -12.78
N THR A 261 18.70 -5.43 -11.81
CA THR A 261 18.55 -6.87 -12.01
C THR A 261 17.10 -7.33 -11.96
N MET A 262 16.17 -6.43 -11.64
CA MET A 262 14.75 -6.72 -11.56
C MET A 262 14.20 -7.07 -12.94
N SER A 263 13.63 -8.27 -13.05
CA SER A 263 12.98 -8.75 -14.26
C SER A 263 11.65 -8.03 -14.46
N LYS A 264 11.47 -7.46 -15.65
CA LYS A 264 10.18 -6.93 -16.13
C LYS A 264 9.55 -7.79 -17.22
N GLU A 265 10.24 -8.84 -17.66
CA GLU A 265 9.73 -9.71 -18.71
C GLU A 265 8.52 -10.51 -18.21
N PRO A 266 7.46 -10.63 -19.02
CA PRO A 266 6.29 -11.43 -18.65
C PRO A 266 6.70 -12.89 -18.45
N PHE A 267 5.98 -13.59 -17.58
CA PHE A 267 6.29 -14.99 -17.27
C PHE A 267 5.04 -15.86 -17.21
N GLY A 268 5.21 -17.13 -16.87
CA GLY A 268 4.09 -18.05 -16.77
C GLY A 268 3.67 -18.60 -18.14
N PRO A 269 2.44 -19.13 -18.25
CA PRO A 269 1.97 -19.77 -19.46
C PRO A 269 1.64 -18.77 -20.60
N GLU A 270 1.90 -19.18 -21.84
CA GLU A 270 1.66 -18.35 -23.04
C GLU A 270 0.19 -17.98 -23.28
N TRP A 271 -0.74 -18.71 -22.69
CA TRP A 271 -2.17 -18.54 -22.93
C TRP A 271 -2.83 -17.43 -22.09
N ASP A 272 -2.12 -16.85 -21.10
CA ASP A 272 -2.60 -15.73 -20.27
C ASP A 272 -1.43 -14.82 -19.86
N PRO A 273 -0.80 -14.10 -20.82
CA PRO A 273 0.38 -13.28 -20.55
C PRO A 273 0.04 -12.03 -19.74
N GLU A 274 -1.18 -11.49 -19.86
CA GLU A 274 -1.62 -10.27 -19.18
C GLU A 274 -1.62 -10.45 -17.65
N LYS A 275 -2.01 -11.64 -17.16
CA LYS A 275 -1.98 -11.97 -15.73
C LYS A 275 -0.58 -11.94 -15.12
N TYR A 276 0.46 -12.11 -15.94
CA TYR A 276 1.86 -12.20 -15.52
C TYR A 276 2.72 -11.09 -16.10
N GLU A 277 2.09 -9.99 -16.51
CA GLU A 277 2.80 -8.80 -16.94
C GLU A 277 3.32 -8.02 -15.73
N TYR A 278 4.47 -7.38 -15.92
CA TYR A 278 5.06 -6.52 -14.89
C TYR A 278 4.22 -5.24 -14.77
N ASN A 279 3.81 -4.89 -13.55
CA ASN A 279 3.05 -3.67 -13.30
C ASN A 279 4.00 -2.57 -12.78
N ASP A 280 4.24 -1.55 -13.60
CA ASP A 280 5.08 -0.39 -13.26
C ASP A 280 4.52 0.47 -12.10
N GLU A 281 3.20 0.49 -11.91
CA GLU A 281 2.56 1.22 -10.79
C GLU A 281 2.89 0.56 -9.44
N TYR A 282 2.93 -0.77 -9.41
CA TYR A 282 3.14 -1.55 -8.20
C TYR A 282 4.57 -2.05 -8.03
N GLY A 283 5.42 -1.87 -9.03
CA GLY A 283 6.84 -2.26 -8.99
C GLY A 283 7.08 -3.77 -8.98
N GLY A 284 6.17 -4.54 -9.59
CA GLY A 284 6.27 -6.00 -9.59
C GLY A 284 5.12 -6.70 -10.32
N PHE A 285 5.13 -8.02 -10.26
CA PHE A 285 4.06 -8.85 -10.80
C PHE A 285 2.95 -8.98 -9.78
N THR A 286 1.73 -8.62 -10.15
CA THR A 286 0.63 -8.47 -9.20
C THR A 286 -0.48 -9.45 -9.41
N VAL A 287 -0.97 -10.03 -8.32
CA VAL A 287 -2.19 -10.82 -8.32
C VAL A 287 -3.15 -10.24 -7.28
N ILE A 288 -4.37 -9.93 -7.72
CA ILE A 288 -5.44 -9.45 -6.87
C ILE A 288 -6.26 -10.66 -6.45
N ILE A 289 -6.36 -10.89 -5.15
CA ILE A 289 -7.11 -11.99 -4.56
C ILE A 289 -8.45 -11.41 -4.07
N PRO A 290 -9.59 -11.93 -4.55
CA PRO A 290 -10.90 -11.34 -4.29
C PRO A 290 -11.36 -11.47 -2.82
N PRO A 291 -12.30 -10.63 -2.34
CA PRO A 291 -12.82 -10.65 -0.97
C PRO A 291 -13.59 -11.91 -0.53
N HIS A 292 -13.77 -12.89 -1.42
CA HIS A 292 -14.63 -14.04 -1.17
C HIS A 292 -13.77 -15.27 -0.93
N ARG A 293 -13.90 -15.89 0.25
CA ARG A 293 -13.05 -17.01 0.69
C ARG A 293 -12.83 -18.08 -0.38
N GLN A 294 -13.90 -18.64 -0.93
CA GLN A 294 -13.81 -19.71 -1.93
C GLN A 294 -13.06 -19.26 -3.21
N LEU A 295 -13.25 -18.00 -3.63
CA LEU A 295 -12.55 -17.46 -4.80
C LEU A 295 -11.09 -17.15 -4.46
N ALA A 296 -10.83 -16.73 -3.23
CA ALA A 296 -9.49 -16.49 -2.73
C ALA A 296 -8.68 -17.78 -2.63
N GLU A 297 -9.26 -18.83 -2.05
CA GLU A 297 -8.70 -20.18 -1.98
C GLU A 297 -8.43 -20.74 -3.39
N LEU A 298 -9.40 -20.63 -4.30
CA LEU A 298 -9.23 -21.07 -5.69
C LEU A 298 -8.10 -20.31 -6.40
N THR A 299 -8.05 -18.99 -6.23
CA THR A 299 -7.00 -18.14 -6.82
C THR A 299 -5.63 -18.52 -6.26
N LEU A 300 -5.54 -18.75 -4.94
CA LEU A 300 -4.30 -19.13 -4.28
C LEU A 300 -3.83 -20.53 -4.71
N ALA A 301 -4.75 -21.49 -4.80
CA ALA A 301 -4.47 -22.84 -5.28
C ALA A 301 -3.97 -22.84 -6.74
N GLU A 302 -4.61 -22.04 -7.60
CA GLU A 302 -4.18 -21.85 -8.99
C GLU A 302 -2.76 -21.27 -9.07
N LEU A 303 -2.45 -20.26 -8.24
CA LEU A 303 -1.11 -19.67 -8.17
C LEU A 303 -0.06 -20.69 -7.73
N LYS A 304 -0.35 -21.48 -6.69
CA LYS A 304 0.55 -22.53 -6.17
C LYS A 304 0.87 -23.57 -7.23
N VAL A 305 -0.16 -24.12 -7.88
CA VAL A 305 0.01 -25.13 -8.93
C VAL A 305 0.88 -24.58 -10.07
N ARG A 306 0.61 -23.35 -10.51
CA ARG A 306 1.37 -22.74 -11.62
C ARG A 306 2.82 -22.46 -11.25
N LEU A 307 3.08 -21.98 -10.05
CA LEU A 307 4.44 -21.66 -9.63
C LEU A 307 5.27 -22.94 -9.47
N THR A 308 4.67 -24.01 -8.93
CA THR A 308 5.31 -25.34 -8.89
C THR A 308 5.55 -25.91 -10.28
N ALA A 309 4.61 -25.76 -11.22
CA ALA A 309 4.78 -26.21 -12.61
C ALA A 309 5.93 -25.47 -13.32
N VAL A 310 6.08 -24.16 -13.11
CA VAL A 310 7.19 -23.37 -13.67
C VAL A 310 8.53 -23.83 -13.10
N ILE A 311 8.60 -24.15 -11.80
CA ILE A 311 9.80 -24.69 -11.16
C ILE A 311 10.16 -26.05 -11.77
N GLN A 312 9.18 -26.96 -11.90
CA GLN A 312 9.39 -28.30 -12.48
C GLN A 312 9.83 -28.24 -13.94
N HIS A 313 9.19 -27.41 -14.77
CA HIS A 313 9.56 -27.27 -16.18
C HIS A 313 11.01 -26.77 -16.34
N ARG A 314 11.44 -25.84 -15.49
CA ARG A 314 12.84 -25.35 -15.47
C ARG A 314 13.83 -26.40 -14.97
N ALA A 315 13.41 -27.30 -14.09
CA ALA A 315 14.24 -28.40 -13.61
C ALA A 315 14.40 -29.52 -14.67
N CYS A 316 13.34 -29.81 -15.43
CA CYS A 316 13.32 -30.88 -16.44
C CYS A 316 13.84 -30.45 -17.83
N GLY A 317 13.83 -29.16 -18.16
CA GLY A 317 14.34 -28.63 -19.43
C GLY A 317 15.88 -28.58 -19.55
N ARG A 318 16.59 -29.42 -18.80
CA ARG A 318 18.05 -29.60 -18.88
C ARG A 318 18.43 -30.91 -19.55
#